data_AF-A0A3R6E1J7-F1
#
_entry.id   AF-A0A3R6E1J7-F1
#
_cell.length_a   1.000
_cell.length_b   1.000
_cell.length_c   1.000
_cell.angle_alpha   90.00
_cell.angle_beta   90.00
_cell.angle_gamma   90.00
#
_symmetry.space_group_name_H-M   'P 1'
#
loop_
_entity.id
_entity.type
_entity.pdbx_description
1 polymer ?
#
loop_
_entity_poly.entity_id
_entity_poly.type
_entity_poly.pdbx_seq_one_letter_code
_entity_poly.pdbx_strand_id
1 'polypeptide(L)'
;MEEKEKLTIQDAGNAQKGILALALAYPDYPKLFKADNTTIRWNSVNTDRSIGLFPMQGAVYLKKYVSGSYVAQMPFQMVYKCAPTTNKASIEAQDMLNSLAAWMEESGIEFKDPHLTLQSIARTSPVFGSEQDDKTVMYAVNMQLKYFYKK
;
A
#
# COMPACT_ATOMS: atom_id res chain seq x y z
N MET A 1 20.87 -18.80 -5.83
CA MET A 1 19.56 -18.15 -6.07
C MET A 1 19.83 -17.03 -7.05
N GLU A 2 19.20 -17.03 -8.21
CA GLU A 2 19.48 -16.03 -9.26
C GLU A 2 19.04 -14.64 -8.78
N GLU A 3 19.93 -13.65 -8.87
CA GLU A 3 19.65 -12.29 -8.43
C GLU A 3 18.63 -11.66 -9.40
N LYS A 4 17.47 -11.28 -8.89
CA LYS A 4 16.40 -10.71 -9.73
C LYS A 4 16.78 -9.28 -10.14
N GLU A 5 16.63 -8.98 -11.42
CA GLU A 5 16.85 -7.63 -11.98
C GLU A 5 15.94 -6.61 -11.28
N LYS A 6 16.51 -5.49 -10.81
CA LYS A 6 15.75 -4.40 -10.16
C LYS A 6 14.94 -3.63 -11.19
N LEU A 7 13.77 -3.13 -10.79
CA LEU A 7 12.99 -2.22 -11.64
C LEU A 7 13.76 -0.92 -11.89
N THR A 8 13.61 -0.37 -13.09
CA THR A 8 14.00 1.02 -13.35
C THR A 8 13.14 1.96 -12.50
N ILE A 9 13.63 3.18 -12.24
CA ILE A 9 12.88 4.21 -11.49
C ILE A 9 11.54 4.50 -12.18
N GLN A 10 11.53 4.57 -13.52
CA GLN A 10 10.32 4.79 -14.30
C GLN A 10 9.32 3.66 -14.12
N ASP A 11 9.75 2.41 -14.25
CA ASP A 11 8.85 1.26 -14.13
C ASP A 11 8.30 1.08 -12.71
N ALA A 12 9.10 1.37 -11.68
CA ALA A 12 8.63 1.38 -10.31
C ALA A 12 7.54 2.44 -10.06
N GLY A 13 7.51 3.50 -10.87
CA GLY A 13 6.48 4.54 -10.83
C GLY A 13 5.10 4.11 -11.33
N ASN A 14 5.02 3.06 -12.16
CA ASN A 14 3.77 2.70 -12.85
C ASN A 14 2.69 2.26 -11.86
N ALA A 15 3.03 1.42 -10.88
CA ALA A 15 2.06 0.84 -9.95
C ALA A 15 1.49 1.80 -8.89
N GLN A 16 2.07 3.01 -8.73
CA GLN A 16 1.77 3.89 -7.60
C GLN A 16 0.31 4.36 -7.59
N LYS A 17 -0.22 4.76 -8.76
CA LYS A 17 -1.62 5.19 -8.91
C LYS A 17 -2.60 4.06 -8.62
N GLY A 18 -2.25 2.83 -9.00
CA GLY A 18 -3.07 1.64 -8.75
C GLY A 18 -3.22 1.37 -7.25
N ILE A 19 -2.11 1.39 -6.51
CA ILE A 19 -2.13 1.20 -5.04
C ILE A 19 -2.96 2.28 -4.35
N LEU A 20 -2.78 3.55 -4.73
CA LEU A 20 -3.57 4.65 -4.16
C LEU A 20 -5.06 4.49 -4.45
N ALA A 21 -5.43 4.12 -5.68
CA ALA A 21 -6.81 3.91 -6.07
C ALA A 21 -7.47 2.76 -5.29
N LEU A 22 -6.71 1.68 -5.03
CA LEU A 22 -7.17 0.58 -4.17
C LEU A 22 -7.46 1.10 -2.77
N ALA A 23 -6.49 1.76 -2.12
CA ALA A 23 -6.70 2.28 -0.77
C ALA A 23 -7.92 3.22 -0.69
N LEU A 24 -8.12 4.09 -1.68
CA LEU A 24 -9.29 5.00 -1.73
C LEU A 24 -10.63 4.27 -1.91
N ALA A 25 -10.63 3.07 -2.49
CA ALA A 25 -11.84 2.31 -2.80
C ALA A 25 -12.28 1.36 -1.66
N TYR A 26 -11.50 1.24 -0.58
CA TYR A 26 -11.89 0.46 0.58
C TYR A 26 -13.18 1.01 1.21
N PRO A 27 -14.25 0.21 1.35
CA PRO A 27 -15.57 0.72 1.75
C PRO A 27 -15.70 0.90 3.27
N ASP A 28 -14.93 0.15 4.06
CA ASP A 28 -15.18 -0.01 5.50
C ASP A 28 -14.26 0.88 6.35
N TYR A 29 -13.95 2.08 5.85
CA TYR A 29 -13.28 3.09 6.67
C TYR A 29 -14.16 3.49 7.87
N PRO A 30 -13.55 3.80 9.04
CA PRO A 30 -14.30 4.32 10.18
C PRO A 30 -15.12 5.55 9.78
N LYS A 31 -16.34 5.71 10.31
CA LYS A 31 -17.26 6.82 9.95
C LYS A 31 -16.64 8.22 10.05
N LEU A 32 -15.70 8.41 10.97
CA LEU A 32 -15.00 9.68 11.19
C LEU A 32 -13.75 9.84 10.31
N PHE A 33 -13.43 8.86 9.48
CA PHE A 33 -12.35 8.88 8.50
C PHE A 33 -12.95 9.04 7.11
N LYS A 34 -12.85 10.25 6.55
CA LYS A 34 -13.23 10.49 5.16
C LYS A 34 -12.06 10.07 4.28
N ALA A 35 -12.21 8.98 3.52
CA ALA A 35 -11.21 8.52 2.58
C ALA A 35 -11.24 9.38 1.30
N ASP A 36 -10.22 10.21 1.13
CA ASP A 36 -9.96 10.98 -0.08
C ASP A 36 -8.46 11.30 -0.19
N ASN A 37 -8.05 12.01 -1.25
CA ASN A 37 -6.65 12.37 -1.48
C ASN A 37 -6.06 13.33 -0.42
N THR A 38 -6.86 13.84 0.52
CA THR A 38 -6.37 14.66 1.62
C THR A 38 -5.98 13.83 2.83
N THR A 39 -6.63 12.68 3.05
CA THR A 39 -6.41 11.80 4.21
C THR A 39 -5.64 10.52 3.84
N ILE A 40 -5.67 10.10 2.57
CA ILE A 40 -4.86 9.01 2.02
C ILE A 40 -3.83 9.60 1.08
N ARG A 41 -2.56 9.50 1.46
CA ARG A 41 -1.46 10.20 0.79
C ARG A 41 -0.36 9.27 0.35
N TRP A 42 0.21 9.57 -0.81
CA TRP A 42 1.43 8.91 -1.30
C TRP A 42 2.66 9.59 -0.69
N ASN A 43 3.63 8.80 -0.23
CA ASN A 43 4.92 9.27 0.33
C ASN A 43 4.81 10.30 1.46
N SER A 44 3.68 10.36 2.17
CA SER A 44 3.48 11.31 3.25
C SER A 44 2.32 10.88 4.15
N VAL A 45 2.29 11.46 5.35
CA VAL A 45 1.16 11.46 6.29
C VAL A 45 0.86 12.90 6.71
N ASN A 46 -0.35 13.16 7.19
CA ASN A 46 -0.71 14.45 7.77
C ASN A 46 -0.18 14.61 9.21
N THR A 47 -0.42 15.78 9.80
CA THR A 47 -0.11 16.01 11.23
C THR A 47 -0.98 15.14 12.14
N ASP A 48 -2.25 14.96 11.78
CA ASP A 48 -3.25 14.33 12.62
C ASP A 48 -3.56 12.91 12.12
N ARG A 49 -4.81 12.65 11.73
CA ARG A 49 -5.27 11.33 11.26
C ARG A 49 -5.11 11.21 9.75
N SER A 50 -4.39 10.20 9.28
CA SER A 50 -4.20 9.93 7.85
C SER A 50 -3.65 8.54 7.58
N ILE A 51 -3.75 8.09 6.34
CA ILE A 51 -3.09 6.90 5.82
C ILE A 51 -2.00 7.35 4.84
N GLY A 52 -0.79 6.84 5.02
CA GLY A 52 0.33 7.02 4.11
C GLY A 52 0.63 5.72 3.36
N LEU A 53 0.94 5.84 2.08
CA LEU A 53 1.39 4.75 1.22
C LEU A 53 2.83 5.03 0.77
N PHE A 54 3.75 4.14 1.10
CA PHE A 54 5.18 4.34 0.89
C PHE A 54 5.76 3.17 0.06
N PRO A 55 6.33 3.42 -1.13
CA PRO A 55 7.08 2.39 -1.83
C PRO A 55 8.33 2.03 -1.02
N MET A 56 8.67 0.75 -1.00
CA MET A 56 9.86 0.25 -0.32
C MET A 56 10.92 -0.16 -1.35
N GLN A 57 12.17 -0.21 -0.92
CA GLN A 57 13.24 -0.78 -1.74
C GLN A 57 12.97 -2.28 -1.99
N GLY A 58 13.45 -2.79 -3.13
CA GLY A 58 13.29 -4.20 -3.49
C GLY A 58 12.31 -4.48 -4.63
N ALA A 59 11.94 -3.47 -5.41
CA ALA A 59 11.18 -3.67 -6.64
C ALA A 59 12.02 -4.41 -7.69
N VAL A 60 11.49 -5.53 -8.23
CA VAL A 60 12.20 -6.42 -9.15
C VAL A 60 11.33 -6.91 -10.31
N TYR A 61 11.96 -7.13 -11.47
CA TYR A 61 11.31 -7.83 -12.57
C TYR A 61 11.26 -9.31 -12.22
N LEU A 62 10.08 -9.90 -12.37
CA LEU A 62 9.88 -11.35 -12.28
C LEU A 62 9.97 -12.01 -13.66
N LYS A 63 9.55 -11.29 -14.70
CA LYS A 63 9.62 -11.76 -16.09
C LYS A 63 9.58 -10.57 -17.05
N LYS A 64 10.41 -10.60 -18.09
CA LYS A 64 10.41 -9.62 -19.19
C LYS A 64 10.04 -10.32 -20.49
N TYR A 65 9.28 -9.64 -21.34
CA TYR A 65 8.84 -10.16 -22.63
C TYR A 65 9.51 -9.37 -23.76
N VAL A 66 9.67 -9.99 -24.93
CA VAL A 66 10.28 -9.36 -26.12
C VAL A 66 9.49 -8.11 -26.56
N SER A 67 8.18 -8.07 -26.29
CA SER A 67 7.33 -6.89 -26.52
C SER A 67 7.67 -5.69 -25.64
N GLY A 68 8.51 -5.86 -24.62
CA GLY A 68 8.79 -4.87 -23.58
C GLY A 68 7.75 -4.83 -22.46
N SER A 69 6.72 -5.70 -22.50
CA SER A 69 5.85 -5.96 -21.35
C SER A 69 6.62 -6.71 -20.26
N TYR A 70 6.14 -6.69 -19.01
CA TYR A 70 6.80 -7.37 -17.91
C TYR A 70 5.85 -7.75 -16.77
N VAL A 71 6.26 -8.75 -15.98
CA VAL A 71 5.70 -9.00 -14.65
C VAL A 71 6.70 -8.47 -13.64
N ALA A 72 6.22 -7.67 -12.68
CA ALA A 72 7.03 -7.06 -11.65
C ALA A 72 6.48 -7.32 -10.26
N GLN A 73 7.36 -7.20 -9.28
CA GLN A 73 7.06 -7.23 -7.85
C GLN A 73 7.52 -5.90 -7.25
N MET A 74 6.67 -5.24 -6.47
CA MET A 74 7.02 -3.97 -5.79
C MET A 74 6.53 -3.99 -4.33
N PRO A 75 7.44 -3.91 -3.34
CA PRO A 75 7.06 -3.82 -1.95
C PRO A 75 6.60 -2.39 -1.62
N PHE A 76 5.63 -2.27 -0.72
CA PHE A 76 5.16 -0.99 -0.21
C PHE A 76 4.68 -1.15 1.24
N GLN A 77 4.68 -0.05 1.98
CA GLN A 77 4.17 0.02 3.34
C GLN A 77 2.92 0.89 3.38
N MET A 78 1.91 0.45 4.12
CA MET A 78 0.80 1.29 4.52
C MET A 78 0.99 1.69 5.97
N VAL A 79 0.81 2.99 6.24
CA VAL A 79 0.93 3.57 7.58
C VAL A 79 -0.38 4.24 7.94
N TYR A 80 -0.94 3.93 9.10
CA TYR A 80 -2.05 4.66 9.67
C TYR A 80 -1.57 5.49 10.87
N LYS A 81 -1.63 6.82 10.71
CA LYS A 81 -1.34 7.78 11.78
C LYS A 81 -2.63 8.18 12.48
N CYS A 82 -2.64 8.12 13.81
CA CYS A 82 -3.79 8.51 14.63
C CYS A 82 -3.36 8.93 16.04
N ALA A 83 -4.30 9.36 16.87
CA ALA A 83 -4.07 9.80 18.25
C ALA A 83 -4.95 8.98 19.23
N PRO A 84 -4.67 7.68 19.43
CA PRO A 84 -5.46 6.84 20.33
C PRO A 84 -5.16 7.20 21.79
N THR A 85 -6.20 7.40 22.60
CA THR A 85 -6.07 7.71 24.05
C THR A 85 -6.30 6.51 24.96
N THR A 86 -6.66 5.36 24.39
CA THR A 86 -6.95 4.12 25.13
C THR A 86 -6.40 2.91 24.38
N ASN A 87 -6.12 1.81 25.10
CA ASN A 87 -5.72 0.54 24.49
C ASN A 87 -6.77 0.02 23.50
N LYS A 88 -8.06 0.22 23.80
CA LYS A 88 -9.14 -0.15 22.89
C LYS A 88 -9.04 0.60 21.55
N ALA A 89 -8.85 1.92 21.59
CA ALA A 89 -8.67 2.73 20.38
C ALA A 89 -7.39 2.36 19.59
N SER A 90 -6.33 1.97 20.30
CA SER A 90 -5.09 1.45 19.69
C SER A 90 -5.32 0.12 18.95
N ILE A 91 -6.10 -0.78 19.53
CA ILE A 91 -6.46 -2.06 18.90
C ILE A 91 -7.36 -1.81 17.69
N GLU A 92 -8.41 -1.00 17.83
CA GLU A 92 -9.32 -0.65 16.72
C GLU A 92 -8.58 0.02 15.55
N ALA A 93 -7.55 0.83 15.82
CA ALA A 93 -6.72 1.44 14.79
C ALA A 93 -5.90 0.40 14.02
N GLN A 94 -5.35 -0.60 14.72
CA GLN A 94 -4.61 -1.70 14.09
C GLN A 94 -5.55 -2.61 13.31
N ASP A 95 -6.74 -2.91 13.84
CA ASP A 95 -7.76 -3.71 13.17
C ASP A 95 -8.25 -3.04 11.88
N MET A 96 -8.38 -1.71 11.86
CA MET A 96 -8.70 -0.96 10.65
C MET A 96 -7.62 -1.15 9.57
N LEU A 97 -6.35 -0.97 9.94
CA LEU A 97 -5.24 -1.14 9.00
C LEU A 97 -5.12 -2.59 8.52
N ASN A 98 -5.36 -3.55 9.41
CA ASN A 98 -5.38 -4.98 9.08
C ASN A 98 -6.52 -5.33 8.11
N SER A 99 -7.70 -4.74 8.31
CA SER A 99 -8.86 -4.95 7.44
C SER A 99 -8.66 -4.33 6.06
N LEU A 100 -8.09 -3.11 5.99
CA LEU A 100 -7.68 -2.50 4.73
C LEU A 100 -6.66 -3.39 3.99
N ALA A 101 -5.66 -3.91 4.69
CA ALA A 101 -4.66 -4.79 4.09
C ALA A 101 -5.28 -6.09 3.56
N ALA A 102 -6.15 -6.74 4.34
CA ALA A 102 -6.86 -7.94 3.93
C ALA A 102 -7.74 -7.68 2.71
N TRP A 103 -8.46 -6.56 2.69
CA TRP A 103 -9.27 -6.16 1.56
C TRP A 103 -8.43 -5.96 0.29
N MET A 104 -7.22 -5.38 0.39
CA MET A 104 -6.34 -5.23 -0.77
C MET A 104 -5.83 -6.58 -1.30
N GLU A 105 -5.63 -7.58 -0.45
CA GLU A 105 -5.26 -8.94 -0.85
C GLU A 105 -6.39 -9.66 -1.60
N GLU A 106 -7.63 -9.46 -1.14
CA GLU A 106 -8.83 -10.05 -1.75
C GLU A 106 -9.34 -9.26 -2.96
N SER A 107 -8.95 -7.99 -3.10
CA SER A 107 -9.50 -7.11 -4.11
C SER A 107 -9.16 -7.60 -5.53
N GLY A 108 -10.20 -8.03 -6.26
CA GLY A 108 -10.15 -8.25 -7.71
C GLY A 108 -10.26 -6.95 -8.50
N ILE A 109 -9.91 -5.81 -7.90
CA ILE A 109 -10.09 -4.50 -8.51
C ILE A 109 -9.07 -4.33 -9.63
N GLU A 110 -9.60 -4.16 -10.83
CA GLU A 110 -8.80 -3.80 -11.98
C GLU A 110 -8.24 -2.40 -11.80
N PHE A 111 -6.95 -2.24 -12.09
CA PHE A 111 -6.37 -0.91 -12.16
C PHE A 111 -7.04 -0.13 -13.29
N LYS A 112 -7.33 1.16 -13.05
CA LYS A 112 -7.87 2.05 -14.10
C LYS A 112 -6.88 2.29 -15.25
N ASP A 113 -5.61 1.98 -15.04
CA ASP A 113 -4.55 2.13 -16.03
C ASP A 113 -4.59 0.94 -17.00
N PRO A 114 -4.82 1.16 -18.31
CA PRO A 114 -4.91 0.08 -19.29
C PRO A 114 -3.60 -0.68 -19.51
N HIS A 115 -2.47 -0.13 -19.03
CA HIS A 115 -1.17 -0.78 -19.07
C HIS A 115 -0.94 -1.68 -17.86
N LEU A 116 -1.71 -1.56 -16.78
CA LEU A 116 -1.45 -2.29 -15.55
C LEU A 116 -2.55 -3.30 -15.24
N THR A 117 -2.13 -4.52 -14.96
CA THR A 117 -3.02 -5.57 -14.45
C THR A 117 -2.52 -6.04 -13.09
N LEU A 118 -3.36 -5.89 -12.08
CA LEU A 118 -3.11 -6.46 -10.75
C LEU A 118 -3.03 -7.99 -10.87
N GLN A 119 -1.98 -8.60 -10.31
CA GLN A 119 -1.91 -10.06 -10.21
C GLN A 119 -2.18 -10.54 -8.79
N SER A 120 -1.59 -9.89 -7.79
CA SER A 120 -1.84 -10.17 -6.37
C SER A 120 -1.24 -9.07 -5.50
N ILE A 121 -1.81 -8.90 -4.30
CA ILE A 121 -1.19 -8.20 -3.19
C ILE A 121 -1.12 -9.20 -2.03
N ALA A 122 -0.03 -9.17 -1.27
CA ALA A 122 0.14 -9.99 -0.07
C ALA A 122 0.79 -9.17 1.04
N ARG A 123 0.32 -9.33 2.28
CA ARG A 123 1.01 -8.88 3.49
C ARG A 123 2.33 -9.62 3.65
N THR A 124 3.35 -8.87 4.05
CA THR A 124 4.68 -9.41 4.39
C THR A 124 5.04 -9.16 5.85
N SER A 125 4.15 -8.53 6.62
CA SER A 125 4.26 -8.37 8.06
C SER A 125 2.87 -8.39 8.72
N PRO A 126 2.79 -8.64 10.04
CA PRO A 126 1.63 -8.20 10.83
C PRO A 126 1.56 -6.66 10.85
N VAL A 127 0.47 -6.11 11.41
CA VAL A 127 0.45 -4.70 11.81
C VAL A 127 1.40 -4.49 12.99
N PHE A 128 2.21 -3.44 12.96
CA PHE A 128 3.17 -3.11 14.02
C PHE A 128 3.21 -1.60 14.29
N GLY A 129 3.67 -1.20 15.48
CA GLY A 129 3.96 0.20 15.78
C GLY A 129 5.22 0.66 15.05
N SER A 130 5.11 1.68 14.21
CA SER A 130 6.22 2.21 13.39
C SER A 130 6.89 3.41 14.04
N GLU A 131 6.10 4.37 14.52
CA GLU A 131 6.59 5.61 15.12
C GLU A 131 5.58 6.11 16.16
N GLN A 132 6.05 6.82 17.17
CA GLN A 132 5.22 7.45 18.18
C GLN A 132 5.83 8.79 18.60
N ASP A 133 4.99 9.81 18.69
CA ASP A 133 5.31 11.10 19.33
C ASP A 133 4.34 11.38 20.50
N ASP A 134 4.45 12.55 21.11
CA ASP A 134 3.65 12.95 22.29
C ASP A 134 2.13 12.96 22.03
N LYS A 135 1.69 13.02 20.77
CA LYS A 135 0.27 13.19 20.39
C LYS A 135 -0.25 12.09 19.50
N THR A 136 0.61 11.42 18.74
CA THR A 136 0.22 10.50 17.68
C THR A 136 1.04 9.22 17.67
N VAL A 137 0.41 8.17 17.19
CA VAL A 137 1.00 6.86 16.95
C VAL A 137 0.81 6.51 15.49
N MET A 138 1.83 5.91 14.90
CA MET A 138 1.80 5.36 13.55
C MET A 138 1.84 3.84 13.63
N TYR A 139 0.80 3.19 13.11
CA TYR A 139 0.79 1.75 12.87
C TYR A 139 1.11 1.49 11.41
N ALA A 140 1.88 0.44 11.13
CA ALA A 140 2.29 0.11 9.77
C ALA A 140 2.05 -1.37 9.46
N VAL A 141 1.88 -1.65 8.18
CA VAL A 141 1.87 -3.00 7.61
C VAL A 141 2.62 -2.99 6.29
N ASN A 142 3.50 -3.97 6.11
CA ASN A 142 4.26 -4.14 4.89
C ASN A 142 3.48 -5.05 3.93
N MET A 143 3.49 -4.68 2.67
CA MET A 143 2.74 -5.30 1.59
C MET A 143 3.67 -5.56 0.39
N GLN A 144 3.29 -6.52 -0.42
CA GLN A 144 3.98 -6.89 -1.65
C GLN A 144 2.97 -6.91 -2.80
N LEU A 145 3.09 -5.96 -3.72
CA LEU A 145 2.33 -5.98 -4.97
C LEU A 145 3.06 -6.84 -6.01
N LYS A 146 2.30 -7.64 -6.76
CA LYS A 146 2.70 -8.25 -8.01
C LYS A 146 1.74 -7.80 -9.11
N TYR A 147 2.29 -7.36 -10.24
CA TYR A 147 1.50 -6.83 -11.35
C TYR A 147 2.13 -7.17 -12.70
N PHE A 148 1.30 -7.13 -13.73
CA PHE A 148 1.72 -7.17 -15.13
C PHE A 148 1.62 -5.76 -15.72
N TYR A 149 2.66 -5.35 -16.45
CA TYR A 149 2.68 -4.13 -17.24
C TYR A 149 2.69 -4.48 -18.73
N LYS A 150 1.72 -3.96 -19.46
CA LYS A 150 1.58 -4.05 -20.91
C LYS A 150 2.18 -2.79 -21.54
N LYS A 151 3.22 -2.97 -22.36
CA LYS A 151 3.83 -1.88 -23.12
C LYS A 151 2.94 -1.43 -24.27
#